data_AF-A0A970WE51-F1
#
_entry.id   AF-A0A970WE51-F1
#
_cell.length_a   1.000
_cell.length_b   1.000
_cell.length_c   1.000
_cell.angle_alpha   90.00
_cell.angle_beta   90.00
_cell.angle_gamma   90.00
#
_symmetry.space_group_name_H-M   'P 1'
#
loop_
_entity.id
_entity.type
_entity.pdbx_description
1 polymer ?
#
loop_
_entity_poly.entity_id
_entity_poly.type
_entity_poly.pdbx_seq_one_letter_code
_entity_poly.pdbx_strand_id
1 'polypeptide(L)'
;MDYAVQAEIHRIITETLTELGIPNARFSIADTTILVQDGSYIGRSFVCGHVRVVMLAGGERIEFHDQCGGILRSICVPHARGLRGEAA
;
A
#
# COMPACT_ATOMS: atom_id res chain seq x y z
N MET A 1 8.00 10.14 7.16
CA MET A 1 6.87 9.25 7.50
C MET A 1 7.13 8.79 8.92
N ASP A 2 6.16 8.96 9.80
CA ASP A 2 6.29 8.57 11.21
C ASP A 2 6.46 7.04 11.32
N TYR A 3 7.32 6.59 12.25
CA TYR A 3 7.63 5.17 12.42
C TYR A 3 6.39 4.36 12.81
N ALA A 4 5.47 4.94 13.60
CA ALA A 4 4.21 4.27 13.97
C ALA A 4 3.30 4.10 12.76
N VAL A 5 3.25 5.09 11.85
CA VAL A 5 2.50 4.98 10.59
C VAL A 5 3.07 3.87 9.70
N GLN A 6 4.40 3.74 9.62
CA GLN A 6 5.03 2.65 8.86
C GLN A 6 4.72 1.28 9.45
N ALA A 7 4.82 1.15 10.79
CA ALA A 7 4.50 -0.09 11.49
C ALA A 7 3.04 -0.50 11.28
N GLU A 8 2.11 0.46 11.33
CA GLU A 8 0.69 0.19 11.12
C GLU A 8 0.40 -0.22 9.67
N ILE A 9 0.96 0.46 8.68
CA ILE A 9 0.85 0.06 7.28
C ILE A 9 1.40 -1.35 7.07
N HIS A 10 2.56 -1.64 7.65
CA HIS A 10 3.16 -2.97 7.56
C HIS A 10 2.24 -4.04 8.20
N ARG A 11 1.64 -3.75 9.35
CA ARG A 11 0.68 -4.64 10.02
C ARG A 11 -0.54 -4.91 9.15
N ILE A 12 -1.19 -3.86 8.62
CA ILE A 12 -2.36 -3.96 7.73
C ILE A 12 -2.05 -4.83 6.52
N ILE A 13 -0.92 -4.58 5.87
CA ILE A 13 -0.49 -5.35 4.69
C ILE A 13 -0.26 -6.81 5.07
N THR A 14 0.45 -7.08 6.16
CA THR A 14 0.78 -8.45 6.59
C THR A 14 -0.48 -9.26 6.92
N GLU A 15 -1.41 -8.67 7.67
CA GLU A 15 -2.68 -9.30 8.02
C GLU A 15 -3.50 -9.59 6.76
N THR A 16 -3.61 -8.61 5.87
CA THR A 16 -4.37 -8.77 4.62
C THR A 16 -3.77 -9.82 3.70
N LEU A 17 -2.44 -9.85 3.55
CA LEU A 17 -1.77 -10.87 2.74
C LEU A 17 -1.96 -12.27 3.33
N THR A 18 -1.99 -12.39 4.67
CA THR A 18 -2.28 -13.66 5.34
C THR A 18 -3.70 -14.14 5.03
N GLU A 19 -4.69 -13.25 5.10
CA GLU A 19 -6.08 -13.56 4.74
C GLU A 19 -6.25 -13.91 3.25
N LEU A 20 -5.42 -13.32 2.38
CA LEU A 20 -5.38 -13.64 0.94
C LEU A 20 -4.56 -14.91 0.61
N GLY A 21 -4.16 -15.69 1.61
CA GLY A 21 -3.49 -16.98 1.41
C GLY A 21 -1.98 -16.89 1.23
N ILE A 22 -1.35 -15.79 1.65
CA ILE A 22 0.11 -15.61 1.67
C ILE A 22 0.57 -15.48 3.13
N PRO A 23 0.56 -16.59 3.89
CA PRO A 23 1.06 -16.58 5.25
C PRO A 23 2.58 -16.33 5.25
N ASN A 24 3.07 -15.54 6.20
CA ASN A 24 4.50 -15.19 6.35
C ASN A 24 5.08 -14.36 5.19
N ALA A 25 4.28 -13.46 4.61
CA ALA A 25 4.74 -12.50 3.62
C ALA A 25 5.99 -11.74 4.10
N ARG A 26 7.07 -11.82 3.31
CA ARG A 26 8.27 -11.00 3.50
C ARG A 26 8.27 -9.92 2.43
N PHE A 27 8.14 -8.67 2.85
CA PHE A 27 8.17 -7.52 1.95
C PHE A 27 8.90 -6.37 2.63
N SER A 28 9.43 -5.46 1.81
CA SER A 28 10.13 -4.27 2.24
C SER A 28 9.41 -3.07 1.63
N ILE A 29 8.97 -2.13 2.46
CA ILE A 29 8.35 -0.88 2.00
C ILE A 29 9.37 0.01 1.26
N ALA A 30 10.68 -0.24 1.47
CA ALA A 30 11.75 0.43 0.74
C ALA A 30 11.93 -0.16 -0.68
N ASP A 31 11.72 -1.47 -0.85
CA ASP A 31 11.84 -2.16 -2.14
C ASP A 31 10.51 -2.16 -2.91
N THR A 32 10.08 -0.96 -3.29
CA THR A 32 8.82 -0.76 -4.02
C THR A 32 9.06 -0.12 -5.38
N THR A 33 8.22 -0.47 -6.36
CA THR A 33 8.16 0.17 -7.67
C THR A 33 7.37 1.47 -7.57
N ILE A 34 7.96 2.58 -7.99
CA ILE A 34 7.29 3.88 -8.08
C ILE A 34 6.26 3.83 -9.21
N LEU A 35 5.03 4.28 -8.93
CA LEU A 35 3.96 4.42 -9.90
C LEU A 35 3.82 5.87 -10.33
N VAL A 36 3.91 6.11 -11.64
CA VAL A 36 3.76 7.42 -12.27
C VAL A 36 2.67 7.34 -13.33
N GLN A 37 1.74 8.30 -13.30
CA GLN A 37 0.70 8.46 -14.31
C GLN A 37 0.70 9.92 -14.78
N ASP A 38 0.75 10.13 -16.10
CA ASP A 38 0.79 11.46 -16.72
C ASP A 38 1.89 12.37 -16.14
N GLY A 39 3.06 11.80 -15.87
CA GLY A 39 4.21 12.50 -15.26
C GLY A 39 4.06 12.80 -13.76
N SER A 40 2.96 12.41 -13.14
CA SER A 40 2.68 12.63 -11.71
C SER A 40 2.89 11.36 -10.89
N TYR A 41 3.53 11.50 -9.71
CA TYR A 41 3.63 10.42 -8.74
C TYR A 41 2.25 10.07 -8.19
N ILE A 42 1.81 8.84 -8.42
CA ILE A 42 0.49 8.35 -7.95
C ILE A 42 0.59 7.26 -6.89
N GLY A 43 1.79 6.82 -6.53
CA GLY A 43 1.97 5.84 -5.48
C GLY A 43 3.16 4.91 -5.70
N ARG A 44 3.11 3.77 -5.03
CA ARG A 44 4.13 2.73 -5.12
C ARG A 44 3.49 1.36 -5.04
N SER A 45 4.12 0.37 -5.64
CA SER A 45 3.64 -1.02 -5.59
C SER A 45 4.75 -1.99 -5.31
N PHE A 46 4.38 -3.16 -4.81
CA PHE A 46 5.25 -4.33 -4.77
C PHE A 46 4.41 -5.58 -5.00
N VAL A 47 5.06 -6.68 -5.30
CA VAL A 47 4.41 -7.99 -5.48
C VAL A 47 4.87 -8.90 -4.36
N CYS A 48 3.91 -9.57 -3.72
CA CYS A 48 4.17 -10.63 -2.77
C CYS A 48 3.36 -11.86 -3.21
N GLY A 49 4.05 -12.97 -3.51
CA GLY A 49 3.39 -14.15 -4.07
C GLY A 49 2.61 -13.83 -5.34
N HIS A 50 1.30 -14.09 -5.31
CA HIS A 50 0.37 -13.85 -6.41
C HIS A 50 -0.43 -12.53 -6.27
N VAL A 51 -0.12 -11.72 -5.25
CA VAL A 51 -0.82 -10.47 -4.95
C VAL A 51 0.10 -9.28 -5.22
N ARG A 52 -0.39 -8.32 -6.00
CA ARG A 52 0.23 -7.00 -6.12
C ARG A 52 -0.39 -6.06 -5.11
N VAL A 53 0.43 -5.43 -4.28
CA VAL A 53 0.01 -4.41 -3.33
C VAL A 53 0.35 -3.04 -3.91
N VAL A 54 -0.64 -2.16 -3.97
CA VAL A 54 -0.52 -0.78 -4.45
C VAL A 54 -0.85 0.16 -3.31
N MET A 55 0.10 1.00 -2.92
CA MET A 55 -0.11 2.11 -2.00
C MET A 55 -0.22 3.38 -2.82
N LEU A 56 -1.42 3.97 -2.86
CA LEU A 56 -1.64 5.22 -3.59
C LEU A 56 -0.96 6.41 -2.91
N ALA A 57 -0.65 7.44 -3.70
CA ALA A 57 -0.09 8.70 -3.22
C ALA A 57 -1.01 9.29 -2.13
N GLY A 58 -0.38 9.83 -1.08
CA GLY A 58 -1.07 10.22 0.15
C GLY A 58 -1.07 9.12 1.22
N GLY A 59 -0.87 7.83 0.86
CA GLY A 59 -0.80 6.73 1.84
C GLY A 59 -2.15 6.38 2.48
N GLU A 60 -3.24 6.97 1.98
CA GLU A 60 -4.60 6.83 2.52
C GLU A 60 -5.29 5.56 2.04
N ARG A 61 -4.77 4.90 1.00
CA ARG A 61 -5.36 3.70 0.44
C ARG A 61 -4.29 2.69 0.04
N ILE A 62 -4.56 1.43 0.40
CA ILE A 62 -3.80 0.26 0.00
C ILE A 62 -4.74 -0.66 -0.76
N GLU A 63 -4.42 -0.94 -2.02
CA GLU A 63 -5.15 -1.84 -2.89
C GLU A 63 -4.35 -3.13 -3.09
N PHE A 64 -5.04 -4.27 -3.08
CA PHE A 64 -4.50 -5.60 -3.27
C PHE A 64 -5.12 -6.15 -4.54
N HIS A 65 -4.28 -6.49 -5.51
CA HIS A 65 -4.71 -6.96 -6.81
C HIS A 65 -4.24 -8.38 -7.04
N ASP A 66 -5.04 -9.14 -7.80
CA ASP A 66 -4.60 -10.39 -8.37
C ASP A 66 -3.61 -10.15 -9.54
N GLN A 67 -3.12 -11.26 -10.11
CA GLN A 67 -2.22 -11.25 -11.26
C GLN A 67 -2.82 -10.69 -12.56
N CYS A 68 -4.16 -10.63 -12.66
CA CYS A 68 -4.88 -10.06 -13.79
C CYS A 68 -5.20 -8.56 -13.61
N GLY A 69 -4.83 -7.98 -12.46
CA GLY A 69 -5.11 -6.59 -12.10
C GLY A 69 -6.47 -6.38 -11.42
N GLY A 70 -7.25 -7.43 -11.19
CA GLY A 70 -8.51 -7.39 -10.47
C GLY A 70 -8.29 -7.06 -8.99
N ILE A 71 -9.13 -6.19 -8.42
CA ILE A 71 -9.02 -5.79 -7.00
C ILE A 71 -9.56 -6.93 -6.12
N LEU A 72 -8.69 -7.50 -5.30
CA LEU A 72 -9.02 -8.48 -4.26
C LEU A 72 -9.50 -7.77 -2.99
N ARG A 73 -8.85 -6.67 -2.61
CA ARG A 73 -9.21 -5.87 -1.44
C ARG A 73 -8.72 -4.43 -1.57
N SER A 74 -9.44 -3.50 -0.93
CA SER A 74 -9.01 -2.11 -0.76
C SER A 74 -9.21 -1.70 0.69
N ILE A 75 -8.17 -1.13 1.31
CA ILE A 75 -8.19 -0.69 2.70
C ILE A 75 -7.85 0.79 2.76
N CYS A 76 -8.72 1.58 3.40
CA CYS A 76 -8.44 2.97 3.73
C CYS A 76 -7.61 3.03 5.03
N VAL A 77 -6.51 3.77 5.02
CA VAL A 77 -5.63 3.97 6.17
C VAL A 77 -6.02 5.28 6.87
N PRO A 78 -6.65 5.23 8.05
CA PRO A 78 -7.27 6.42 8.67
C PRO A 78 -6.28 7.52 9.09
N HIS A 79 -4.99 7.23 9.22
CA HIS A 79 -3.98 8.16 9.75
C HIS A 79 -3.18 8.95 8.69
N ALA A 80 -3.43 8.73 7.40
CA ALA A 80 -2.69 9.40 6.34
C ALA A 80 -3.19 10.84 6.04
N ARG A 81 -4.37 11.21 6.55
CA ARG A 81 -4.95 12.56 6.40
C ARG A 81 -4.21 13.67 7.15
N GLY A 82 -3.31 13.34 8.09
CA GLY A 82 -2.65 14.32 8.96
C GLY A 82 -1.49 15.13 8.34
N LEU A 83 -1.14 14.90 7.07
CA LEU A 83 -0.01 15.58 6.41
C LEU A 83 -0.40 16.44 5.20
N ARG A 84 -1.69 16.57 4.89
CA ARG A 84 -2.15 17.65 4.02
C ARG A 84 -2.27 18.90 4.88
N GLY A 85 -1.17 19.65 4.94
CA GLY A 85 -1.23 21.03 5.41
C GLY A 85 -2.37 21.73 4.68
N GLU A 86 -3.24 22.37 5.46
CA GLU A 86 -4.13 23.41 4.99
C GLU A 86 -3.28 24.42 4.23
N ALA A 87 -3.39 24.38 2.89
CA ALA A 87 -3.07 25.51 2.05
C ALA A 87 -4.41 26.00 1.49
N ALA A 88 -5.08 26.82 2.30
CA ALA A 88 -6.10 27.76 1.86
C ALA A 88 -6.05 28.98 2.81
#